data_AF-A0A382U304-F1
#
_entry.id   AF-A0A382U304-F1
#
_cell.length_a   1.000
_cell.length_b   1.000
_cell.length_c   1.000
_cell.angle_alpha   90.00
_cell.angle_beta   90.00
_cell.angle_gamma   90.00
#
_symmetry.space_group_name_H-M   'P 1'
#
loop_
_entity.id
_entity.type
_entity.pdbx_description
1 polymer ?
#
loop_
_entity_poly.entity_id
_entity_poly.type
_entity_poly.pdbx_seq_one_letter_code
_entity_poly.pdbx_strand_id
1 'polypeptide(L)'
;MVAKVDNMFLTLIAAFAFFSATVGINMVANFIPPAYDLSNLIPSKINFRTGGLITAICGFIIGGLWVSVITQMGMFPFVNTLGAILAPVFGIMITDYYIIKKERLDVNALFDASRKGKYYYNNGFNHKGMLAWVISGYIAVGTVWPNILIIDGLINFFANLGGGGGYAWIIGASLGAIIHLSISNK
;
A
#
# COMPACT_ATOMS: atom_id res chain seq x y z
N MET A 1 -7.06 -29.95 3.38
CA MET A 1 -8.53 -29.90 3.17
C MET A 1 -8.97 -30.59 1.87
N VAL A 2 -8.15 -30.63 0.80
CA VAL A 2 -8.39 -31.52 -0.37
C VAL A 2 -7.95 -32.98 -0.12
N ALA A 3 -6.84 -33.19 0.60
CA ALA A 3 -6.32 -34.52 0.95
C ALA A 3 -7.22 -35.36 1.90
N LYS A 4 -8.37 -34.84 2.32
CA LYS A 4 -9.36 -35.57 3.13
C LYS A 4 -10.47 -36.21 2.28
N VAL A 5 -10.46 -35.96 0.97
CA VAL A 5 -11.39 -36.56 0.03
C VAL A 5 -10.70 -37.82 -0.51
N ASP A 6 -11.14 -39.00 -0.09
CA ASP A 6 -10.68 -40.31 -0.58
C ASP A 6 -11.15 -40.58 -2.02
N ASN A 7 -11.02 -39.58 -2.90
CA ASN A 7 -11.37 -39.66 -4.30
C ASN A 7 -10.35 -38.87 -5.13
N MET A 8 -9.55 -39.61 -5.90
CA MET A 8 -8.49 -39.05 -6.75
C MET A 8 -9.04 -38.07 -7.80
N PHE A 9 -10.21 -38.36 -8.37
CA PHE A 9 -10.82 -37.50 -9.39
C PHE A 9 -11.24 -36.14 -8.81
N LEU A 10 -11.91 -36.14 -7.65
CA LEU A 10 -12.28 -34.90 -6.95
C LEU A 10 -11.05 -34.11 -6.49
N THR A 11 -9.98 -34.81 -6.10
CA THR A 11 -8.71 -34.17 -5.73
C THR A 11 -8.06 -33.46 -6.92
N LEU A 12 -8.06 -34.08 -8.11
CA LEU A 12 -7.54 -33.46 -9.33
C LEU A 12 -8.35 -32.23 -9.74
N ILE A 13 -9.68 -32.32 -9.71
CA ILE A 13 -10.55 -31.17 -10.00
C ILE A 13 -10.29 -30.04 -9.01
N ALA A 14 -10.24 -30.34 -7.71
CA ALA A 14 -9.98 -29.34 -6.68
C ALA A 14 -8.60 -28.70 -6.86
N ALA A 15 -7.55 -29.50 -7.12
CA ALA A 15 -6.20 -28.99 -7.36
C ALA A 15 -6.15 -28.04 -8.57
N PHE A 16 -6.79 -28.41 -9.68
CA PHE A 16 -6.89 -27.53 -10.85
C PHE A 16 -7.66 -26.25 -10.53
N ALA A 17 -8.80 -26.35 -9.84
CA ALA A 17 -9.58 -25.18 -9.43
C ALA A 17 -8.78 -24.23 -8.53
N PHE A 18 -8.07 -24.75 -7.52
CA PHE A 18 -7.19 -23.94 -6.67
C PHE A 18 -6.05 -23.31 -7.46
N PHE A 19 -5.39 -24.08 -8.34
CA PHE A 19 -4.34 -23.56 -9.20
C PHE A 19 -4.84 -22.42 -10.08
N SER A 20 -5.93 -22.62 -10.81
CA SER A 20 -6.53 -21.59 -11.67
C SER A 20 -6.96 -20.36 -10.87
N ALA A 21 -7.56 -20.54 -9.69
CA ALA A 21 -7.95 -19.44 -8.82
C ALA A 21 -6.73 -18.64 -8.33
N THR A 22 -5.67 -19.33 -7.89
CA THR A 22 -4.44 -18.69 -7.41
C THR A 22 -3.74 -17.93 -8.54
N VAL A 23 -3.62 -18.52 -9.73
CA VAL A 23 -3.02 -17.82 -10.89
C VAL A 23 -3.87 -16.62 -11.30
N GLY A 24 -5.19 -16.80 -11.39
CA GLY A 24 -6.11 -15.74 -11.79
C GLY A 24 -6.07 -14.52 -10.87
N ILE A 25 -6.15 -14.75 -9.54
CA ILE A 25 -6.15 -13.63 -8.59
C ILE A 25 -4.80 -12.92 -8.52
N ASN A 26 -3.68 -13.66 -8.61
CA ASN A 26 -2.35 -13.05 -8.65
C ASN A 26 -2.12 -12.23 -9.93
N MET A 27 -2.63 -12.70 -11.06
CA MET A 27 -2.54 -11.96 -12.31
C MET A 27 -3.29 -10.63 -12.22
N VAL A 28 -4.55 -10.64 -11.76
CA VAL A 28 -5.37 -9.43 -11.72
C VAL A 28 -4.99 -8.50 -10.58
N ALA A 29 -4.75 -9.02 -9.38
CA ALA A 29 -4.53 -8.19 -8.20
C ALA A 29 -3.07 -7.77 -8.00
N ASN A 30 -2.10 -8.61 -8.39
CA ASN A 30 -0.69 -8.40 -8.04
C ASN A 30 0.22 -8.13 -9.25
N PHE A 31 -0.17 -8.55 -10.46
CA PHE A 31 0.63 -8.33 -11.65
C PHE A 31 0.18 -7.11 -12.46
N ILE A 32 -1.11 -6.99 -12.75
CA ILE A 32 -1.64 -5.91 -13.61
C ILE A 32 -1.41 -4.50 -13.02
N PRO A 33 -1.70 -4.22 -11.72
CA PRO A 33 -1.56 -2.89 -11.16
C PRO A 33 -0.13 -2.30 -11.27
N PRO A 34 0.94 -2.97 -10.79
CA PRO A 34 2.29 -2.41 -10.92
C PRO A 34 2.74 -2.27 -12.38
N ALA A 35 2.26 -3.13 -13.30
CA ALA A 35 2.55 -2.99 -14.72
C ALA A 35 1.98 -1.68 -15.28
N TYR A 36 0.73 -1.35 -14.93
CA TYR A 36 0.11 -0.10 -15.31
C TYR A 36 0.75 1.10 -14.62
N ASP A 37 1.05 1.00 -13.31
CA ASP A 37 1.72 2.06 -12.57
C ASP A 37 3.06 2.45 -13.22
N LEU A 38 3.88 1.47 -13.60
CA LEU A 38 5.15 1.71 -14.30
C LEU A 38 4.95 2.34 -15.68
N SER A 39 3.95 1.88 -16.44
CA SER A 39 3.65 2.47 -17.75
C SER A 39 3.09 3.89 -17.66
N ASN A 40 2.35 4.21 -16.61
CA ASN A 40 1.82 5.54 -16.36
C ASN A 40 2.87 6.48 -15.79
N LEU A 41 3.89 5.96 -15.09
CA LEU A 41 4.98 6.75 -14.54
C LEU A 41 5.90 7.33 -15.63
N ILE A 42 6.22 6.55 -16.67
CA ILE A 42 7.08 6.97 -17.79
C ILE A 42 6.52 6.45 -19.12
N PRO A 43 5.39 7.01 -19.60
CA PRO A 43 4.68 6.48 -20.77
C PRO A 43 5.48 6.58 -22.07
N SER A 44 6.46 7.48 -22.14
CA SER A 44 7.36 7.61 -23.30
C SER A 44 8.39 6.49 -23.41
N LYS A 45 8.64 5.72 -22.33
CA LYS A 45 9.67 4.67 -22.29
C LYS A 45 9.12 3.28 -21.94
N ILE A 46 8.05 3.22 -21.16
CA ILE A 46 7.52 1.96 -20.61
C ILE A 46 6.09 1.78 -21.11
N ASN A 47 5.89 0.79 -21.98
CA ASN A 47 4.56 0.30 -22.32
C ASN A 47 4.16 -0.85 -21.38
N PHE A 48 2.91 -1.29 -21.44
CA PHE A 48 2.39 -2.37 -20.59
C PHE A 48 3.22 -3.66 -20.64
N ARG A 49 3.74 -4.06 -21.80
CA ARG A 49 4.55 -5.29 -21.94
C ARG A 49 5.88 -5.15 -21.20
N THR A 50 6.57 -4.03 -21.38
CA THR A 50 7.82 -3.73 -20.68
C THR A 50 7.57 -3.57 -19.17
N GLY A 51 6.49 -2.88 -18.78
CA GLY A 51 6.09 -2.74 -17.39
C GLY A 51 5.84 -4.10 -16.73
N GLY A 52 5.09 -4.98 -17.41
CA GLY A 52 4.85 -6.35 -16.94
C GLY A 52 6.12 -7.18 -16.79
N LEU A 53 7.08 -7.04 -17.71
CA LEU A 53 8.38 -7.71 -17.59
C LEU A 53 9.17 -7.21 -16.37
N ILE A 54 9.21 -5.88 -16.15
CA ILE A 54 9.87 -5.29 -14.98
C ILE A 54 9.19 -5.79 -13.70
N THR A 55 7.85 -5.77 -13.64
CA THR A 55 7.07 -6.29 -12.52
C THR A 55 7.40 -7.76 -12.25
N ALA A 56 7.46 -8.62 -13.27
CA ALA A 56 7.79 -10.03 -13.10
C ALA A 56 9.19 -10.23 -12.51
N ILE A 57 10.19 -9.53 -13.02
CA ILE A 57 11.59 -9.63 -12.56
C ILE A 57 11.70 -9.14 -11.12
N CYS A 58 11.15 -7.97 -10.80
CA CYS A 58 11.14 -7.44 -9.44
C CYS A 58 10.40 -8.37 -8.48
N GLY A 59 9.22 -8.87 -8.86
CA GLY A 59 8.44 -9.80 -8.06
C GLY A 59 9.18 -11.10 -7.77
N PHE A 60 9.89 -11.65 -8.76
CA PHE A 60 10.71 -12.85 -8.58
C PHE A 60 11.86 -12.63 -7.59
N ILE A 61 12.61 -11.54 -7.74
CA ILE A 61 13.75 -11.21 -6.86
C ILE A 61 13.25 -10.93 -5.43
N ILE A 62 12.29 -10.03 -5.29
CA ILE A 62 11.76 -9.61 -3.99
C ILE A 62 11.09 -10.79 -3.28
N GLY A 63 10.28 -11.58 -4.00
CA GLY A 63 9.62 -12.77 -3.45
C GLY A 63 10.59 -13.81 -2.91
N GLY A 64 11.73 -14.03 -3.60
CA GLY A 64 12.80 -14.90 -3.11
C GLY A 64 13.45 -14.40 -1.82
N LEU A 65 13.60 -13.09 -1.66
CA LEU A 65 14.20 -12.47 -0.46
C LEU A 65 13.25 -12.44 0.74
N TRP A 66 11.94 -12.31 0.50
CA TRP A 66 10.95 -12.19 1.57
C TRP A 66 10.82 -13.42 2.44
N VAL A 67 11.09 -14.62 1.92
CA VAL A 67 11.01 -15.86 2.72
C VAL A 67 11.92 -15.78 3.94
N SER A 68 13.18 -15.33 3.76
CA SER A 68 14.14 -15.18 4.86
C SER A 68 13.70 -14.12 5.87
N VAL A 69 13.23 -12.97 5.37
CA VAL A 69 12.79 -11.84 6.20
C VAL A 69 11.56 -12.20 7.02
N ILE A 70 10.53 -12.76 6.39
CA ILE A 70 9.28 -13.20 7.04
C ILE A 70 9.56 -14.30 8.06
N THR A 71 10.49 -15.22 7.78
CA THR A 71 10.86 -16.28 8.73
C THR A 71 11.44 -15.72 10.02
N GLN A 72 12.19 -14.61 9.96
CA GLN A 72 12.79 -13.98 11.16
C GLN A 72 11.80 -13.09 11.92
N MET A 73 11.03 -12.27 11.22
CA MET A 73 10.16 -11.26 11.86
C MET A 73 8.71 -11.72 12.08
N GLY A 74 8.30 -12.81 11.45
CA GLY A 74 6.92 -13.29 11.43
C GLY A 74 6.04 -12.62 10.37
N MET A 75 5.06 -13.37 9.87
CA MET A 75 4.14 -12.92 8.82
C MET A 75 3.28 -11.71 9.25
N PHE A 76 2.78 -11.72 10.49
CA PHE A 76 1.89 -10.65 10.97
C PHE A 76 2.60 -9.29 11.08
N PRO A 77 3.75 -9.15 11.77
CA PRO A 77 4.48 -7.89 11.81
C PRO A 77 4.91 -7.41 10.42
N PHE A 78 5.28 -8.31 9.52
CA PHE A 78 5.65 -7.97 8.14
C PHE A 78 4.48 -7.31 7.39
N VAL A 79 3.33 -7.99 7.32
CA VAL A 79 2.14 -7.46 6.62
C VAL A 79 1.62 -6.18 7.28
N ASN A 80 1.60 -6.12 8.61
CA ASN A 80 1.14 -4.93 9.33
C ASN A 80 2.10 -3.74 9.14
N THR A 81 3.40 -3.96 8.96
CA THR A 81 4.36 -2.88 8.65
C THR A 81 4.11 -2.29 7.27
N LEU A 82 3.97 -3.14 6.25
CA LEU A 82 3.62 -2.68 4.90
C LEU A 82 2.25 -1.97 4.91
N GLY A 83 1.30 -2.53 5.66
CA GLY A 83 0.00 -1.94 5.88
C GLY A 83 0.09 -0.54 6.48
N ALA A 84 0.85 -0.39 7.56
CA ALA A 84 1.05 0.86 8.28
C ALA A 84 1.60 2.00 7.40
N ILE A 85 2.45 1.67 6.43
CA ILE A 85 3.04 2.65 5.51
C ILE A 85 2.02 3.10 4.46
N LEU A 86 1.15 2.20 3.98
CA LEU A 86 0.19 2.49 2.92
C LEU A 86 -1.12 3.10 3.44
N ALA A 87 -1.53 2.78 4.67
CA ALA A 87 -2.79 3.24 5.24
C ALA A 87 -2.96 4.77 5.26
N PRO A 88 -1.94 5.59 5.58
CA PRO A 88 -2.09 7.04 5.55
C PRO A 88 -2.34 7.58 4.14
N VAL A 89 -1.79 6.95 3.09
CA VAL A 89 -2.05 7.35 1.70
C VAL A 89 -3.54 7.25 1.41
N PHE A 90 -4.17 6.14 1.83
CA PHE A 90 -5.62 5.97 1.70
C PHE A 90 -6.40 7.08 2.40
N GLY A 91 -6.09 7.36 3.67
CA GLY A 91 -6.75 8.42 4.44
C GLY A 91 -6.61 9.81 3.83
N ILE A 92 -5.41 10.13 3.33
CA ILE A 92 -5.11 11.37 2.61
C ILE A 92 -5.96 11.45 1.34
N MET A 93 -5.98 10.41 0.51
CA MET A 93 -6.74 10.40 -0.74
C MET A 93 -8.24 10.57 -0.53
N ILE A 94 -8.83 9.86 0.44
CA ILE A 94 -10.26 9.97 0.75
C ILE A 94 -10.61 11.39 1.19
N THR A 95 -9.82 11.96 2.08
CA THR A 95 -10.02 13.33 2.58
C THR A 95 -9.84 14.37 1.48
N ASP A 96 -8.80 14.21 0.68
CA ASP A 96 -8.46 15.13 -0.40
C ASP A 96 -9.57 15.17 -1.46
N TYR A 97 -10.09 14.01 -1.86
CA TYR A 97 -11.12 13.92 -2.89
C TYR A 97 -12.50 14.32 -2.37
N TYR A 98 -12.99 13.70 -1.30
CA TYR A 98 -14.38 13.88 -0.85
C TYR A 98 -14.59 15.17 -0.05
N ILE A 99 -13.65 15.55 0.81
CA ILE A 99 -13.83 16.69 1.73
C ILE A 99 -13.25 17.97 1.14
N ILE A 100 -11.96 17.95 0.77
CA ILE A 100 -11.25 19.16 0.29
C ILE A 100 -11.71 19.54 -1.11
N LYS A 101 -11.64 18.60 -2.06
CA LYS A 101 -11.97 18.84 -3.47
C LYS A 101 -13.45 18.67 -3.78
N LYS A 102 -14.26 18.17 -2.84
CA LYS A 102 -15.71 17.96 -2.99
C LYS A 102 -16.06 17.21 -4.27
N GLU A 103 -15.34 16.12 -4.52
CA GLU A 103 -15.48 15.22 -5.67
C GLU A 103 -15.16 15.86 -7.04
N ARG A 104 -14.60 17.08 -7.06
CA ARG A 104 -14.27 17.81 -8.29
C ARG A 104 -12.80 17.66 -8.64
N LEU A 105 -12.54 16.93 -9.73
CA LEU A 105 -11.21 16.80 -10.33
C LEU A 105 -11.22 17.37 -11.76
N ASP A 106 -10.11 18.00 -12.13
CA ASP A 106 -9.86 18.41 -13.50
C ASP A 106 -9.03 17.32 -14.18
N VAL A 107 -9.68 16.48 -14.98
CA VAL A 107 -9.05 15.33 -15.62
C VAL A 107 -7.94 15.78 -16.56
N ASN A 108 -8.12 16.88 -17.30
CA ASN A 108 -7.09 17.38 -18.22
C ASN A 108 -5.84 17.82 -17.45
N ALA A 109 -6.04 18.50 -16.32
CA ALA A 109 -4.92 18.95 -15.49
C ALA A 109 -4.16 17.79 -14.81
N LEU A 110 -4.75 16.59 -14.67
CA LEU A 110 -4.02 15.41 -14.16
C LEU A 110 -2.95 14.91 -15.14
N PHE A 111 -3.10 15.21 -16.43
CA PHE A 111 -2.12 14.86 -17.47
C PHE A 111 -1.23 16.05 -17.88
N ASP A 112 -1.29 17.17 -17.15
CA ASP A 112 -0.42 18.33 -17.38
C ASP A 112 0.78 18.33 -16.42
N ALA A 113 1.96 18.03 -16.96
CA ALA A 113 3.24 18.05 -16.24
C ALA A 113 3.92 19.45 -16.24
N SER A 114 3.26 20.49 -16.75
CA SER A 114 3.82 21.83 -16.78
C SER A 114 4.00 22.40 -15.37
N ARG A 115 5.01 23.25 -15.17
CA ARG A 115 5.27 23.89 -13.86
C ARG A 115 4.11 24.76 -13.35
N LYS A 116 3.18 25.13 -14.24
CA LYS A 116 1.99 25.92 -13.92
C LYS A 116 0.73 25.03 -13.80
N GLY A 117 0.87 23.73 -14.00
CA GLY A 117 -0.22 22.77 -13.89
C GLY A 117 -0.82 22.76 -12.49
N LYS A 118 -2.15 22.61 -12.42
CA LYS A 118 -2.93 22.67 -11.18
C LYS A 118 -2.45 21.68 -10.11
N TYR A 119 -1.96 20.51 -10.54
CA TYR A 119 -1.47 19.44 -9.68
C TYR A 119 0.06 19.32 -9.69
N TYR A 120 0.78 20.33 -10.18
CA TYR A 120 2.25 20.35 -10.15
C TYR A 120 2.81 20.65 -8.75
N TYR A 121 2.03 21.34 -7.90
CA TYR A 121 2.39 21.65 -6.50
C TYR A 121 3.83 22.20 -6.36
N ASN A 122 4.63 21.60 -5.46
CA ASN A 122 6.01 21.96 -5.20
C ASN A 122 6.94 21.04 -6.00
N ASN A 123 7.15 21.37 -7.27
CA ASN A 123 8.02 20.62 -8.17
C ASN A 123 7.62 19.14 -8.38
N GLY A 124 6.32 18.91 -8.59
CA GLY A 124 5.73 17.58 -8.77
C GLY A 124 5.26 16.93 -7.47
N PHE A 125 5.52 17.52 -6.30
CA PHE A 125 5.16 16.95 -5.01
C PHE A 125 4.21 17.83 -4.22
N ASN A 126 3.17 17.21 -3.65
CA ASN A 126 2.33 17.83 -2.64
C ASN A 126 3.03 17.72 -1.28
N HIS A 127 3.75 18.76 -0.86
CA HIS A 127 4.46 18.77 0.43
C HIS A 127 3.53 18.56 1.63
N LYS A 128 2.30 19.10 1.59
CA LYS A 128 1.30 18.91 2.64
C LYS A 128 0.93 17.44 2.76
N GLY A 129 0.57 16.80 1.64
CA GLY A 129 0.26 15.37 1.60
C GLY A 129 1.43 14.50 2.05
N MET A 130 2.65 14.82 1.61
CA MET A 130 3.86 14.09 2.00
C MET A 130 4.15 14.20 3.50
N LEU A 131 3.99 15.39 4.08
CA LEU A 131 4.15 15.60 5.51
C LEU A 131 3.10 14.81 6.31
N ALA A 132 1.83 14.82 5.88
CA ALA A 132 0.78 14.02 6.50
C ALA A 132 1.10 12.52 6.44
N TRP A 133 1.59 12.04 5.31
CA TRP A 133 1.98 10.65 5.12
C TRP A 133 3.14 10.25 6.03
N VAL A 134 4.21 11.06 6.11
CA VAL A 134 5.37 10.77 6.96
C VAL A 134 5.00 10.73 8.44
N ILE A 135 4.29 11.75 8.94
CA ILE A 135 3.93 11.83 10.36
C ILE A 135 3.00 10.68 10.73
N SER A 136 1.96 10.46 9.92
CA SER A 136 1.00 9.41 10.18
C SER A 136 1.59 8.01 10.00
N GLY A 137 2.45 7.81 9.00
CA GLY A 137 3.12 6.54 8.73
C GLY A 137 4.09 6.19 9.85
N TYR A 138 4.84 7.17 10.37
CA TYR A 138 5.71 6.95 11.53
C TYR A 138 4.93 6.46 12.75
N ILE A 139 3.79 7.11 13.07
CA ILE A 139 2.93 6.67 14.18
C ILE A 139 2.33 5.28 13.90
N ALA A 140 1.85 5.04 12.68
CA ALA A 140 1.26 3.76 12.27
C ALA A 140 2.27 2.61 12.38
N VAL A 141 3.50 2.80 11.88
CA VAL A 141 4.57 1.79 12.00
C VAL A 141 4.97 1.61 13.46
N GLY A 142 4.92 2.68 14.28
CA GLY A 142 5.14 2.60 15.72
C GLY A 142 4.10 1.73 16.43
N THR A 143 2.91 1.55 15.88
CA THR A 143 1.94 0.58 16.45
C THR A 143 2.36 -0.88 16.22
N VAL A 144 3.16 -1.13 15.18
CA VAL A 144 3.76 -2.44 14.89
C VAL A 144 5.03 -2.62 15.73
N TRP A 145 5.87 -1.57 15.77
CA TRP A 145 7.17 -1.53 16.42
C TRP A 145 7.25 -0.39 17.44
N PRO A 146 6.68 -0.54 18.65
CA PRO A 146 6.59 0.56 19.62
C PRO A 146 7.92 1.24 19.93
N ASN A 147 9.02 0.48 19.93
CA ASN A 147 10.36 0.96 20.25
C ASN A 147 10.90 2.03 19.28
N ILE A 148 10.29 2.23 18.11
CA ILE A 148 10.70 3.30 17.20
C ILE A 148 10.14 4.67 17.61
N LEU A 149 9.13 4.70 18.47
CA LEU A 149 8.50 5.92 18.96
C LEU A 149 9.39 6.56 20.02
N ILE A 150 9.39 7.89 20.04
CA ILE A 150 10.22 8.69 20.97
C ILE A 150 9.47 9.14 22.23
N ILE A 151 8.17 8.85 22.33
CA ILE A 151 7.32 9.29 23.44
C ILE A 151 6.95 8.08 24.28
N ASP A 152 7.45 7.99 25.51
CA ASP A 152 7.25 6.85 26.42
C ASP A 152 5.76 6.49 26.61
N GLY A 153 4.90 7.51 26.69
CA GLY A 153 3.45 7.31 26.75
C GLY A 153 2.89 6.55 25.55
N LEU A 154 3.36 6.86 24.33
CA LEU A 154 2.94 6.16 23.11
C LEU A 154 3.55 4.77 23.01
N ILE A 155 4.82 4.60 23.41
CA ILE A 155 5.48 3.29 23.46
C ILE A 155 4.66 2.34 24.33
N ASN A 156 4.37 2.76 25.57
CA ASN A 156 3.60 1.97 26.53
C ASN A 156 2.17 1.73 26.05
N PHE A 157 1.52 2.73 25.45
CA PHE A 157 0.17 2.57 24.92
C PHE A 157 0.09 1.49 23.83
N PHE A 158 0.94 1.56 22.81
CA PHE A 158 0.92 0.59 21.72
C PHE A 158 1.46 -0.78 22.10
N ALA A 159 2.43 -0.85 23.03
CA ALA A 159 2.86 -2.11 23.62
C ALA A 159 1.70 -2.80 24.38
N ASN A 160 0.93 -2.04 25.17
CA ASN A 160 -0.21 -2.57 25.92
C ASN A 160 -1.43 -2.90 25.06
N LEU A 161 -1.54 -2.35 23.84
CA LEU A 161 -2.56 -2.75 22.85
C LEU A 161 -2.29 -4.11 22.20
N GLY A 162 -1.29 -4.86 22.68
CA GLY A 162 -0.94 -6.20 22.20
C GLY A 162 0.27 -6.24 21.28
N GLY A 163 0.85 -5.08 20.92
CA GLY A 163 1.97 -4.98 19.98
C GLY A 163 1.63 -5.55 18.59
N GLY A 164 2.58 -5.43 17.64
CA GLY A 164 2.46 -6.10 16.34
C GLY A 164 1.47 -5.50 15.35
N GLY A 165 0.84 -4.35 15.67
CA GLY A 165 0.20 -3.48 14.69
C GLY A 165 -1.17 -3.90 14.17
N GLY A 166 -1.97 -4.64 14.95
CA GLY A 166 -3.33 -5.02 14.55
C GLY A 166 -4.24 -3.83 14.20
N TYR A 167 -3.95 -2.65 14.73
CA TYR A 167 -4.69 -1.41 14.44
C TYR A 167 -3.91 -0.43 13.55
N ALA A 168 -2.74 -0.81 13.04
CA ALA A 168 -1.85 0.07 12.29
C ALA A 168 -2.55 0.72 11.09
N TRP A 169 -3.41 -0.07 10.42
CA TRP A 169 -4.15 0.40 9.26
C TRP A 169 -5.16 1.49 9.61
N ILE A 170 -6.03 1.25 10.60
CA ILE A 170 -7.08 2.21 10.99
C ILE A 170 -6.45 3.49 11.55
N ILE A 171 -5.41 3.35 12.38
CA ILE A 171 -4.69 4.49 12.98
C ILE A 171 -3.99 5.30 11.89
N GLY A 172 -3.25 4.64 11.00
CA GLY A 172 -2.56 5.30 9.89
C GLY A 172 -3.53 6.01 8.93
N ALA A 173 -4.63 5.37 8.54
CA ALA A 173 -5.62 6.01 7.68
C ALA A 173 -6.28 7.22 8.36
N SER A 174 -6.69 7.08 9.62
CA SER A 174 -7.36 8.16 10.36
C SER A 174 -6.44 9.36 10.59
N LEU A 175 -5.19 9.12 11.00
CA LEU A 175 -4.21 10.18 11.21
C LEU A 175 -3.83 10.86 9.89
N GLY A 176 -3.62 10.09 8.82
CA GLY A 176 -3.34 10.65 7.49
C GLY A 176 -4.45 11.58 7.01
N ALA A 177 -5.71 11.15 7.19
CA ALA A 177 -6.89 11.97 6.91
C ALA A 177 -6.93 13.26 7.73
N ILE A 178 -6.84 13.15 9.06
CA ILE A 178 -6.95 14.29 9.99
C ILE A 178 -5.82 15.30 9.76
N ILE A 179 -4.57 14.82 9.64
CA ILE A 179 -3.41 15.70 9.46
C ILE A 179 -3.51 16.42 8.12
N HIS A 180 -3.80 15.70 7.03
CA HIS A 180 -3.94 16.30 5.70
C HIS A 180 -5.06 17.34 5.65
N LEU A 181 -6.21 17.04 6.27
CA LEU A 181 -7.32 18.00 6.38
C LEU A 181 -6.89 19.27 7.12
N SER A 182 -6.21 19.11 8.26
CA SER A 182 -5.82 20.22 9.13
C SER A 182 -4.83 21.18 8.47
N ILE A 183 -3.88 20.64 7.70
CA ILE A 183 -2.86 21.46 7.02
C ILE A 183 -3.31 21.98 5.65
N SER A 184 -4.36 21.37 5.06
CA SER A 184 -4.87 21.75 3.74
C SER A 184 -6.06 22.72 3.80
N ASN A 185 -6.77 22.81 4.93
CA ASN A 185 -7.89 23.75 5.16
C ASN A 185 -7.45 25.20 5.46
N LYS A 186 -6.27 25.61 4.98
CA LYS A 186 -5.78 27.00 4.98
C LYS A 186 -5.24 27.34 3.60
#